data_AF-A0A2A4JR45-F1
#
_entry.id   AF-A0A2A4JR45-F1
#
_cell.length_a   1.000
_cell.length_b   1.000
_cell.length_c   1.000
_cell.angle_alpha   90.00
_cell.angle_beta   90.00
_cell.angle_gamma   90.00
#
_symmetry.space_group_name_H-M   'P 1'
#
loop_
_entity.id
_entity.type
_entity.pdbx_description
1 polymer ?
#
loop_
_entity_poly.entity_id
_entity_poly.type
_entity_poly.pdbx_seq_one_letter_code
_entity_poly.pdbx_strand_id
1 'polypeptide(L)'
;MKCASCNSDFNDGVQCASCKRHLDFGCASITEGGWRKLGADRRAAWKCPRCRISSPSPTPSPSPQPTPEPASLETILVEIRELKAQLAGLPTLSDDVRCIKEELKELKTNCEFNDVRLDDFSVKLAGIETRVTSLERLQDSEGSTVLIISKENDLNKLN
;
A
#
# COMPACT_ATOMS: atom_id res chain seq x y z
N MET A 1 27.80 1.13 -8.16
CA MET A 1 26.81 1.73 -9.10
C MET A 1 25.58 0.82 -9.14
N LYS A 2 24.37 1.31 -9.39
CA LYS A 2 23.13 0.49 -9.30
C LYS A 2 22.41 0.36 -10.64
N CYS A 3 21.76 -0.78 -10.85
CA CYS A 3 20.94 -1.03 -12.01
C CYS A 3 19.67 -0.18 -11.97
N ALA A 4 19.38 0.55 -13.03
CA ALA A 4 18.26 1.49 -13.07
C ALA A 4 16.86 0.84 -13.18
N SER A 5 16.79 -0.49 -13.27
CA SER A 5 15.53 -1.23 -13.31
C SER A 5 15.21 -1.92 -11.99
N CYS A 6 16.14 -2.72 -11.45
CA CYS A 6 15.94 -3.50 -10.22
C CYS A 6 16.52 -2.83 -8.97
N ASN A 7 17.31 -1.76 -9.12
CA ASN A 7 17.96 -1.02 -8.04
C ASN A 7 18.98 -1.84 -7.19
N SER A 8 19.36 -3.02 -7.65
CA SER A 8 20.47 -3.83 -7.12
C SER A 8 21.83 -3.27 -7.57
N ASP A 9 22.90 -3.73 -6.93
CA ASP A 9 24.26 -3.38 -7.34
C ASP A 9 24.51 -3.89 -8.77
N PHE A 10 24.87 -2.95 -9.65
CA PHE A 10 25.19 -3.24 -11.03
C PHE A 10 26.58 -3.83 -11.12
N ASN A 11 26.67 -5.00 -11.75
CA ASN A 11 27.93 -5.69 -11.96
C ASN A 11 28.32 -5.68 -13.45
N ASP A 12 27.40 -6.09 -14.33
CA ASP A 12 27.63 -6.10 -15.77
C ASP A 12 26.33 -5.92 -16.57
N GLY A 13 26.42 -5.28 -17.73
CA GLY A 13 25.26 -4.99 -18.57
C GLY A 13 25.49 -3.90 -19.61
N VAL A 14 24.49 -3.05 -19.78
CA VAL A 14 24.43 -2.08 -20.88
C VAL A 14 24.11 -0.68 -20.36
N GLN A 15 24.62 0.34 -21.07
CA GLN A 15 24.31 1.73 -20.79
C GLN A 15 23.37 2.29 -21.85
N CYS A 16 22.30 2.94 -21.42
CA CYS A 16 21.38 3.60 -22.34
C CYS A 16 21.99 4.88 -22.92
N ALA A 17 21.98 5.02 -24.24
CA ALA A 17 22.47 6.21 -24.94
C ALA A 17 21.69 7.50 -24.60
N SER A 18 20.41 7.37 -24.26
CA SER A 18 19.51 8.50 -24.00
C SER A 18 19.55 8.98 -22.55
N CYS A 19 19.26 8.10 -21.58
CA CYS A 19 19.24 8.50 -20.16
C CYS A 19 20.56 8.28 -19.43
N LYS A 20 21.57 7.72 -20.11
CA LYS A 20 22.91 7.42 -19.58
C LYS A 20 22.95 6.47 -18.37
N ARG A 21 21.82 5.84 -18.04
CA ARG A 21 21.70 4.87 -16.94
C ARG A 21 22.17 3.47 -17.36
N HIS A 22 22.67 2.72 -16.39
CA HIS A 22 23.14 1.35 -16.54
C HIS A 22 22.05 0.34 -16.14
N LEU A 23 21.93 -0.73 -16.90
CA LEU A 23 20.99 -1.82 -16.65
C LEU A 23 21.72 -3.15 -16.82
N ASP A 24 21.47 -4.09 -15.91
CA ASP A 24 21.93 -5.47 -16.11
C ASP A 24 21.28 -6.07 -17.36
N PHE A 25 21.96 -7.03 -17.99
CA PHE A 25 21.49 -7.67 -19.24
C PHE A 25 20.02 -8.15 -19.17
N GLY A 26 19.66 -8.85 -18.08
CA GLY A 26 18.29 -9.32 -17.86
C GLY A 26 17.28 -8.18 -17.74
N CYS A 27 17.62 -7.10 -17.03
CA CYS A 27 16.78 -5.92 -16.87
C CYS A 27 16.65 -5.08 -18.15
N ALA A 28 17.64 -5.15 -19.02
CA ALA A 28 17.66 -4.47 -20.32
C ALA A 28 16.98 -5.27 -21.44
N SER A 29 16.50 -6.49 -21.14
CA SER A 29 15.94 -7.43 -22.13
C SER A 29 16.90 -7.72 -23.29
N ILE A 30 18.19 -7.82 -23.01
CA ILE A 30 19.23 -8.16 -24.01
C ILE A 30 20.24 -9.14 -23.41
N THR A 31 20.60 -10.18 -24.15
CA THR A 31 21.59 -11.14 -23.69
C THR A 31 23.00 -10.58 -23.84
N GLU A 32 23.91 -10.99 -22.96
CA GLU A 32 25.33 -10.60 -23.02
C GLU A 32 25.96 -10.95 -24.38
N GLY A 33 25.73 -12.18 -24.86
CA GLY A 33 26.20 -12.62 -26.18
C GLY A 33 25.59 -11.82 -27.33
N GLY A 34 24.33 -11.38 -27.20
CA GLY A 34 23.69 -10.49 -28.17
C GLY A 34 24.32 -9.09 -28.16
N TRP A 35 24.60 -8.54 -26.98
CA TRP A 35 25.22 -7.23 -26.81
C TRP A 35 26.64 -7.18 -27.37
N ARG A 36 27.46 -8.19 -27.09
CA ARG A 36 28.85 -8.25 -27.59
C ARG A 36 28.92 -8.34 -29.12
N LYS A 37 27.93 -8.97 -29.74
CA LYS A 37 27.81 -9.07 -31.21
C LYS A 37 27.32 -7.78 -31.87
N LEU A 38 26.81 -6.81 -31.11
CA LEU A 38 26.46 -5.51 -31.67
C LEU A 38 27.74 -4.72 -32.00
N GLY A 39 27.79 -4.14 -33.20
CA GLY A 39 28.83 -3.18 -33.57
C GLY A 39 28.82 -1.92 -32.68
N ALA A 40 29.93 -1.18 -32.69
CA ALA A 40 30.10 0.02 -31.85
C ALA A 40 28.96 1.03 -32.04
N ASP A 41 28.55 1.29 -33.29
CA ASP A 41 27.45 2.22 -33.61
C ASP A 41 26.11 1.79 -33.00
N ARG A 42 25.78 0.50 -33.10
CA ARG A 42 24.53 -0.03 -32.53
C ARG A 42 24.53 -0.01 -31.00
N ARG A 43 25.70 -0.22 -30.37
CA ARG A 43 25.85 -0.07 -28.91
C ARG A 43 25.71 1.39 -28.49
N ALA A 44 26.34 2.31 -29.21
CA ALA A 44 26.27 3.74 -28.94
C ALA A 44 24.86 4.33 -29.12
N ALA A 45 24.06 3.76 -30.01
CA ALA A 45 22.68 4.17 -30.25
C ALA A 45 21.63 3.40 -29.42
N TRP A 46 22.04 2.40 -28.61
CA TRP A 46 21.10 1.56 -27.90
C TRP A 46 20.33 2.33 -26.82
N LYS A 47 19.01 2.12 -26.77
CA LYS A 47 18.09 2.76 -25.83
C LYS A 47 17.43 1.70 -24.94
N CYS A 48 17.33 1.96 -23.64
CA CYS A 48 16.61 1.09 -22.71
C CYS A 48 15.10 1.10 -23.03
N PRO A 49 14.34 0.08 -22.57
CA PRO A 49 12.91 -0.03 -22.87
C PRO A 49 12.12 1.24 -22.56
N ARG A 50 12.40 1.90 -21.41
CA ARG A 50 11.75 3.16 -21.04
C ARG A 50 12.02 4.29 -22.05
N CYS A 51 13.29 4.50 -22.44
CA CYS A 51 13.64 5.53 -23.42
C CYS A 51 13.26 5.19 -24.86
N ARG A 52 13.11 3.89 -25.16
CA ARG A 52 12.66 3.40 -26.47
C ARG A 52 11.18 3.69 -26.68
N ILE A 53 10.34 3.51 -25.66
CA ILE A 53 8.90 3.84 -25.72
C ILE A 53 8.69 5.36 -25.90
N SER A 54 9.57 6.18 -25.32
CA SER A 54 9.50 7.64 -25.44
C SER A 54 10.18 8.22 -26.69
N SER A 55 10.77 7.38 -27.57
CA SER A 55 11.43 7.86 -28.79
C SER A 55 10.59 7.46 -30.01
N PRO A 56 10.24 8.40 -30.93
CA PRO A 56 9.71 8.02 -32.23
C PRO A 56 10.77 7.17 -32.95
N SER A 57 10.34 6.02 -33.48
CA SER A 57 11.23 5.05 -34.13
C SER A 57 11.87 5.66 -35.40
N PRO A 58 13.18 5.50 -35.66
CA PRO A 58 13.77 5.85 -36.94
C PRO A 58 13.46 4.77 -37.97
N THR A 59 12.64 5.08 -38.97
CA THR A 59 12.42 4.27 -40.18
C THR A 59 13.65 4.38 -41.10
N PRO A 60 14.13 3.30 -41.74
CA PRO A 60 15.18 3.39 -42.75
C PRO A 60 14.62 4.01 -44.06
N SER A 61 15.28 5.05 -44.58
CA SER A 61 14.99 5.70 -45.88
C SER A 61 15.70 4.94 -47.02
N PRO A 62 15.15 4.85 -48.24
CA PRO A 62 15.15 6.00 -49.17
C PRO A 62 13.85 6.17 -49.96
N SER A 63 13.18 7.32 -49.79
CA SER A 63 12.37 7.99 -50.82
C SER A 63 12.02 9.41 -50.34
N PRO A 64 11.73 10.37 -51.24
CA PRO A 64 11.65 11.79 -50.90
C PRO A 64 10.52 12.02 -49.88
N GLN A 65 10.91 12.46 -48.68
CA GLN A 65 9.97 12.77 -47.61
C GLN A 65 9.12 13.99 -47.99
N PRO A 66 7.79 13.94 -47.78
CA PRO A 66 7.00 15.15 -47.69
C PRO A 66 7.48 15.91 -46.45
N THR A 67 7.73 17.21 -46.61
CA THR A 67 7.91 18.17 -45.52
C THR A 67 6.85 17.93 -44.43
N PRO A 68 7.22 17.93 -43.13
CA PRO A 68 6.24 17.83 -42.06
C PRO A 68 5.31 19.03 -42.17
N GLU A 69 4.05 18.77 -42.53
CA GLU A 69 3.02 19.80 -42.52
C GLU A 69 2.96 20.39 -41.10
N PRO A 70 3.04 21.72 -40.94
CA PRO A 70 2.80 22.32 -39.63
C PRO A 70 1.43 21.85 -39.16
N ALA A 71 1.35 21.35 -37.91
CA ALA A 71 0.09 20.88 -37.33
C ALA A 71 -0.99 21.93 -37.58
N SER A 72 -2.02 21.55 -38.35
CA SER A 72 -3.05 22.49 -38.73
C SER A 72 -3.73 23.02 -37.47
N LEU A 73 -4.15 24.28 -37.50
CA LEU A 73 -4.88 24.89 -36.38
C LEU A 73 -6.10 24.03 -36.00
N GLU A 74 -6.76 23.40 -36.99
CA GLU A 74 -7.88 22.49 -36.74
C GLU A 74 -7.46 21.27 -35.92
N THR A 75 -6.33 20.65 -36.24
CA THR A 75 -5.79 19.52 -35.47
C THR A 75 -5.53 19.91 -34.02
N ILE A 76 -4.92 21.07 -33.78
CA ILE A 76 -4.64 21.57 -32.43
C ILE A 76 -5.95 21.81 -31.65
N LEU A 77 -6.96 22.38 -32.30
CA LEU A 77 -8.26 22.65 -31.66
C LEU A 77 -9.03 21.36 -31.33
N VAL A 78 -8.89 20.31 -32.14
CA VAL A 78 -9.47 18.99 -31.85
C VAL A 78 -8.80 18.38 -30.62
N GLU A 79 -7.46 18.35 -30.57
CA GLU A 79 -6.71 17.83 -29.43
C GLU A 79 -7.01 18.59 -28.13
N ILE A 80 -7.14 19.92 -28.18
CA ILE A 80 -7.53 20.73 -27.01
C ILE A 80 -8.94 20.37 -26.52
N ARG A 81 -9.89 20.15 -27.45
CA ARG A 81 -11.26 19.73 -27.10
C ARG A 81 -11.26 18.34 -26.47
N GLU A 82 -10.44 17.42 -26.98
CA GLU A 82 -10.32 16.07 -26.46
C GLU A 82 -9.65 16.04 -25.08
N LEU A 83 -8.57 16.80 -24.87
CA LEU A 83 -7.96 17.00 -23.56
C LEU A 83 -8.95 17.59 -22.56
N LYS A 84 -9.73 18.60 -22.96
CA LYS A 84 -10.78 19.18 -22.11
C LYS A 84 -11.82 18.13 -21.72
N ALA A 85 -12.21 17.26 -22.63
CA ALA A 85 -13.15 16.18 -22.34
C ALA A 85 -12.57 15.14 -21.37
N GLN A 86 -11.30 14.74 -21.55
CA GLN A 86 -10.61 13.82 -20.65
C GLN A 86 -10.45 14.40 -19.23
N LEU A 87 -10.23 15.71 -19.12
CA LEU A 87 -10.06 16.40 -17.83
C LEU A 87 -11.39 16.77 -17.16
N ALA A 88 -12.53 16.61 -17.83
CA ALA A 88 -13.83 17.03 -17.32
C ALA A 88 -14.24 16.34 -16.01
N GLY A 89 -13.76 15.11 -15.77
CA GLY A 89 -14.05 14.34 -14.56
C GLY A 89 -13.17 14.67 -13.34
N LEU A 90 -12.11 15.46 -13.50
CA LEU A 90 -11.18 15.76 -12.41
C LEU A 90 -11.82 16.49 -11.20
N PRO A 91 -12.74 17.46 -11.38
CA PRO A 91 -13.42 18.09 -10.26
C PRO A 91 -14.22 17.09 -9.43
N THR A 92 -14.98 16.19 -10.08
CA THR A 92 -15.75 15.13 -9.41
C THR A 92 -14.83 14.19 -8.64
N LEU A 93 -13.73 13.73 -9.26
CA LEU A 93 -12.75 12.89 -8.56
C LEU A 93 -12.13 13.59 -7.35
N SER A 94 -11.87 14.90 -7.44
CA SER A 94 -11.38 15.70 -6.32
C SER A 94 -12.39 15.79 -5.18
N ASP A 95 -13.68 15.93 -5.52
CA ASP A 95 -14.77 15.91 -4.54
C ASP A 95 -14.92 14.53 -3.90
N ASP A 96 -14.88 13.45 -4.69
CA ASP A 96 -14.95 12.07 -4.19
C ASP A 96 -13.81 11.77 -3.21
N VAL A 97 -12.57 12.16 -3.55
CA VAL A 97 -11.40 12.00 -2.68
C VAL A 97 -11.55 12.81 -1.38
N ARG A 98 -12.18 13.98 -1.44
CA ARG A 98 -12.48 14.79 -0.25
C ARG A 98 -13.51 14.09 0.64
N CYS A 99 -14.62 13.61 0.07
CA CYS A 99 -15.66 12.87 0.79
C CYS A 99 -15.09 11.61 1.46
N ILE A 100 -14.32 10.80 0.72
CA ILE A 100 -13.66 9.60 1.27
C ILE A 100 -12.75 9.97 2.46
N LYS A 101 -12.00 11.08 2.35
CA LYS A 101 -11.13 11.54 3.44
C LYS A 101 -11.93 11.96 4.68
N GLU A 102 -13.09 12.59 4.50
CA GLU A 102 -13.99 12.97 5.59
C GLU A 102 -14.59 11.75 6.26
N GLU A 103 -15.11 10.80 5.50
CA GLU A 103 -15.64 9.52 6.01
C GLU A 103 -14.57 8.72 6.77
N LEU A 104 -13.34 8.66 6.26
CA LEU A 104 -12.23 8.00 6.96
C LEU A 104 -11.86 8.70 8.28
N LYS A 105 -11.96 10.03 8.33
CA LYS A 105 -11.72 10.79 9.55
C LYS A 105 -12.80 10.50 10.59
N GLU A 106 -14.07 10.46 10.18
CA GLU A 106 -15.19 10.11 11.05
C GLU A 106 -15.08 8.67 11.55
N LEU A 107 -14.78 7.73 10.66
CA LEU A 107 -14.58 6.33 11.02
C LEU A 107 -13.46 6.16 12.06
N LYS A 108 -12.35 6.89 11.89
CA LYS A 108 -11.25 6.90 12.87
C LYS A 108 -11.74 7.36 14.25
N THR A 109 -12.47 8.47 14.32
CA THR A 109 -13.02 8.98 15.59
C THR A 109 -13.99 7.98 16.22
N ASN A 110 -14.80 7.28 15.42
CA ASN A 110 -15.69 6.23 15.93
C ASN A 110 -14.91 5.03 16.50
N CYS A 111 -13.80 4.64 15.87
CA CYS A 111 -12.92 3.59 16.39
C CYS A 111 -12.29 4.01 17.73
N GLU A 112 -11.76 5.23 17.82
CA GLU A 112 -11.19 5.77 19.08
C GLU A 112 -12.23 5.81 20.20
N PHE A 113 -13.46 6.24 19.92
CA PHE A 113 -14.54 6.24 20.90
C PHE A 113 -14.91 4.83 21.36
N ASN A 114 -14.98 3.87 20.42
CA ASN A 114 -15.30 2.48 20.76
C ASN A 114 -14.20 1.82 21.58
N ASP A 115 -12.93 2.13 21.31
CA ASP A 115 -11.78 1.65 22.08
C ASP A 115 -11.90 2.05 23.56
N VAL A 116 -12.14 3.34 23.82
CA VAL A 116 -12.37 3.85 25.18
C VAL A 116 -13.58 3.16 25.85
N ARG A 117 -14.66 2.93 25.09
CA ARG A 117 -15.85 2.26 25.62
C ARG A 117 -15.60 0.78 25.94
N LEU A 118 -14.75 0.10 25.17
CA LEU A 118 -14.34 -1.28 25.43
C LEU A 118 -13.45 -1.37 26.67
N ASP A 119 -12.56 -0.40 26.88
CA ASP A 119 -11.77 -0.28 28.11
C ASP A 119 -12.68 -0.11 29.34
N ASP A 120 -13.66 0.78 29.26
CA ASP A 120 -14.66 0.98 30.34
C ASP A 120 -15.42 -0.31 30.66
N PHE A 121 -15.82 -1.08 29.63
CA PHE A 121 -16.46 -2.37 29.84
C PHE A 121 -15.52 -3.40 30.45
N SER A 122 -14.26 -3.42 30.05
CA SER A 122 -13.24 -4.30 30.63
C SER A 122 -13.03 -4.02 32.12
N VAL A 123 -12.97 -2.73 32.51
CA VAL A 123 -12.88 -2.32 33.92
C VAL A 123 -14.12 -2.76 34.70
N LYS A 124 -15.32 -2.56 34.15
CA LYS A 124 -16.57 -2.99 34.80
C LYS A 124 -16.64 -4.51 34.98
N LEU A 125 -16.19 -5.27 33.99
CA LEU A 125 -16.13 -6.74 34.07
C LEU A 125 -15.18 -7.20 35.16
N ALA A 126 -13.96 -6.65 35.24
CA ALA A 126 -13.02 -6.97 36.31
C ALA A 126 -13.58 -6.64 37.71
N GLY A 127 -14.33 -5.53 37.82
CA GLY A 127 -15.05 -5.18 39.04
C GLY A 127 -16.15 -6.19 39.41
N ILE A 128 -16.89 -6.68 38.42
CA ILE A 128 -17.90 -7.74 38.63
C ILE A 128 -17.23 -9.04 39.06
N GLU A 129 -16.16 -9.47 38.40
CA GLU A 129 -15.39 -10.68 38.76
C GLU A 129 -14.89 -10.63 40.20
N THR A 130 -14.37 -9.48 40.63
CA THR A 130 -13.92 -9.26 42.02
C THR A 130 -15.07 -9.38 43.01
N ARG A 131 -16.25 -8.83 42.69
CA ARG A 131 -17.45 -8.92 43.55
C ARG A 131 -17.96 -10.35 43.63
N VAL A 132 -17.99 -11.08 42.51
CA VAL A 132 -18.37 -12.50 42.47
C VAL A 132 -17.44 -13.32 43.35
N THR A 133 -16.12 -13.14 43.20
CA THR A 133 -15.11 -13.84 44.01
C THR A 133 -15.30 -13.54 45.51
N SER A 134 -15.65 -12.31 45.86
CA SER A 134 -15.91 -11.92 47.26
C SER A 134 -17.16 -12.59 47.82
N LEU A 135 -18.23 -12.71 47.02
CA LEU A 135 -19.47 -13.39 47.41
C LEU A 135 -19.25 -14.90 47.59
N GLU A 136 -18.49 -15.53 46.69
CA GLU A 136 -18.12 -16.96 46.81
C GLU A 136 -17.37 -17.23 48.12
N ARG A 137 -16.42 -16.37 48.49
CA ARG A 137 -15.69 -16.49 49.77
C ARG A 137 -16.57 -16.31 51.01
N LEU A 138 -17.52 -15.38 50.95
CA LEU A 138 -18.48 -15.19 52.05
C LEU A 138 -19.37 -16.43 52.20
N GLN A 139 -19.85 -16.99 51.10
CA GLN A 139 -20.64 -18.22 51.10
C GLN A 139 -19.88 -19.41 51.69
N ASP A 140 -18.61 -19.59 51.34
CA ASP A 140 -17.76 -20.63 51.93
C ASP A 140 -17.58 -20.45 53.46
N SER A 141 -17.39 -19.20 53.90
CA SER A 141 -17.23 -18.88 55.32
C SER A 141 -18.50 -19.14 56.14
N GLU A 142 -19.66 -18.84 55.56
CA GLU A 142 -20.96 -19.10 56.17
C GLU A 142 -21.22 -20.61 56.29
N GLY A 143 -20.94 -21.37 55.22
CA GLY A 143 -21.01 -22.84 55.23
C GLY A 143 -20.12 -23.47 56.31
N SER A 144 -18.88 -22.99 56.46
CA SER A 144 -17.97 -23.46 57.52
C SER A 144 -18.51 -23.14 58.92
N THR A 145 -19.07 -21.95 59.11
CA THR A 145 -19.61 -21.52 60.41
C THR A 145 -20.82 -22.34 60.82
N VAL A 146 -21.75 -22.61 59.90
CA VAL A 146 -22.92 -23.47 60.13
C VAL A 146 -22.51 -24.89 60.54
N LEU A 147 -21.45 -25.41 59.93
CA LEU A 147 -20.93 -26.75 60.22
C LEU A 147 -20.32 -26.84 61.62
N ILE A 148 -19.64 -25.77 62.08
CA ILE A 148 -19.10 -25.66 63.44
C ILE A 148 -20.24 -25.62 64.46
N ILE A 149 -21.23 -24.75 64.26
CA ILE A 149 -22.38 -24.61 65.16
C ILE A 149 -23.15 -25.94 65.27
N SER A 150 -23.31 -26.66 64.16
CA SER A 150 -23.98 -27.97 64.15
C SER A 150 -23.22 -28.98 65.01
N LYS A 151 -21.89 -29.06 64.86
CA LYS A 151 -21.04 -29.95 65.67
C LYS A 151 -21.09 -29.61 67.16
N GLU A 152 -21.09 -28.32 67.50
CA GLU A 152 -21.14 -27.86 68.89
C GLU A 152 -22.50 -28.20 69.55
N ASN A 153 -23.59 -28.04 68.81
CA ASN A 153 -24.91 -28.49 69.24
C ASN A 153 -25.01 -30.01 69.44
N ASP A 154 -24.37 -30.81 68.58
CA ASP A 154 -24.35 -32.26 68.74
C ASP A 154 -23.53 -32.69 69.95
N LEU A 155 -22.38 -32.06 70.23
CA LEU A 155 -21.62 -32.30 71.46
C LEU A 155 -22.43 -31.96 72.73
N ASN A 156 -23.17 -30.86 72.73
CA ASN A 156 -23.99 -30.45 73.88
C ASN A 156 -25.16 -31.40 74.16
N LYS A 157 -25.60 -32.22 73.21
CA LYS A 157 -26.64 -33.26 73.43
C LYS A 157 -26.09 -34.55 74.05
N LEU A 158 -24.78 -34.73 74.05
CA LEU A 158 -24.09 -35.93 74.57
C LEU A 158 -23.63 -35.80 76.04
N ASN A 159 -23.72 -34.60 76.61
CA ASN A 159 -23.47 -34.29 78.03
C ASN A 159 -24.79 -34.07 78.79
#